data_AF-A0A5C4XC97-F1
#
_entry.id   AF-A0A5C4XC97-F1
#
_cell.length_a   1.000
_cell.length_b   1.000
_cell.length_c   1.000
_cell.angle_alpha   90.00
_cell.angle_beta   90.00
_cell.angle_gamma   90.00
#
_symmetry.space_group_name_H-M   'P 1'
#
loop_
_entity.id
_entity.type
_entity.pdbx_description
1 polymer ?
#
loop_
_entity_poly.entity_id
_entity_poly.type
_entity_poly.pdbx_seq_one_letter_code
_entity_poly.pdbx_strand_id
1 'polypeptide(L)' 'MAISPEARRAIAKRAIDRAAARGEPIDEDPAVVALLEEWIRGEIEMKTMRDSYLDILALREAERRGRFSKVQVRSEPDAS' A
#
# COMPACT_ATOMS: atom_id res chain seq x y z
N MET A 1 8.60 -22.18 -13.10
CA MET A 1 9.84 -21.37 -13.07
C MET A 1 9.78 -20.46 -11.85
N ALA A 2 10.70 -20.62 -10.91
CA ALA A 2 10.86 -19.66 -9.82
C ALA A 2 11.45 -18.36 -10.41
N ILE A 3 10.82 -17.22 -10.13
CA ILE A 3 11.34 -15.91 -10.55
C ILE A 3 12.55 -15.60 -9.67
N SER A 4 13.70 -15.27 -10.26
CA SER A 4 14.89 -14.92 -9.49
C SER A 4 14.68 -13.64 -8.66
N PRO A 5 15.39 -13.47 -7.53
CA PRO A 5 15.32 -12.24 -6.74
C PRO A 5 15.56 -10.97 -7.57
N GLU A 6 16.47 -11.01 -8.54
CA GLU A 6 16.74 -9.89 -9.46
C GLU A 6 15.55 -9.58 -10.35
N ALA A 7 14.89 -10.60 -10.91
CA ALA A 7 13.67 -10.42 -11.69
C ALA A 7 12.52 -9.88 -10.82
N ARG A 8 12.41 -10.32 -9.56
CA ARG A 8 11.44 -9.76 -8.60
C ARG A 8 11.73 -8.29 -8.30
N ARG A 9 12.98 -7.89 -8.13
CA ARG A 9 13.39 -6.48 -7.97
C ARG A 9 12.99 -5.63 -9.18
N ALA A 10 13.23 -6.13 -10.40
CA ALA A 10 12.85 -5.42 -11.62
C ALA A 10 11.32 -5.25 -11.71
N ILE A 11 10.54 -6.26 -11.30
CA ILE A 11 9.07 -6.18 -11.24
C ILE A 11 8.62 -5.17 -10.18
N ALA A 12 9.19 -5.21 -8.97
CA ALA A 12 8.87 -4.29 -7.89
C ALA A 12 9.15 -2.84 -8.29
N LYS A 13 10.33 -2.56 -8.88
CA LYS A 13 10.67 -1.22 -9.38
C LYS A 13 9.65 -0.74 -10.43
N ARG A 14 9.28 -1.59 -11.40
CA ARG A 14 8.26 -1.25 -12.40
C ARG A 14 6.88 -1.00 -11.79
N ALA A 15 6.55 -1.63 -10.67
CA ALA A 15 5.29 -1.39 -9.96
C ALA A 15 5.31 -0.03 -9.26
N ILE A 16 6.40 0.28 -8.55
CA ILE A 16 6.63 1.56 -7.88
C ILE A 16 6.61 2.71 -8.90
N ASP A 17 7.40 2.62 -9.97
CA ASP A 17 7.46 3.65 -11.03
C ASP A 17 6.05 3.91 -11.62
N ARG A 18 5.25 2.85 -11.82
CA ARG A 18 3.88 2.97 -12.35
C ARG A 18 2.91 3.61 -11.35
N ALA A 19 3.09 3.35 -10.06
CA ALA A 19 2.23 3.90 -9.02
C ALA A 19 2.54 5.39 -8.79
N ALA A 20 3.82 5.75 -8.75
CA ALA A 20 4.30 7.13 -8.71
C ALA A 20 3.79 7.93 -9.94
N ALA A 21 3.85 7.36 -11.14
CA ALA A 21 3.32 7.99 -12.35
C ALA A 21 1.80 8.24 -12.31
N ARG A 22 1.06 7.55 -11.43
CA ARG A 22 -0.38 7.72 -11.21
C ARG A 22 -0.70 8.66 -10.04
N GLY A 23 0.32 9.21 -9.36
CA GLY A 23 0.16 10.07 -8.19
C GLY A 23 -0.16 9.33 -6.89
N GLU A 24 0.02 8.01 -6.85
CA GLU A 24 -0.12 7.20 -5.63
C GLU A 24 1.19 6.43 -5.43
N PRO A 25 2.26 7.08 -4.94
CA PRO A 25 3.51 6.40 -4.64
C PRO A 25 3.28 5.34 -3.56
N ILE A 26 3.57 4.08 -3.89
CA ILE A 26 3.35 2.95 -2.97
C ILE A 26 4.56 2.67 -2.09
N ASP A 27 5.72 3.20 -2.46
CA ASP A 27 7.00 3.11 -1.76
C ASP A 27 7.12 4.08 -0.57
N GLU A 28 6.17 5.01 -0.43
CA GLU A 28 6.05 5.84 0.78
C GLU A 28 5.44 5.10 1.96
N ASP A 29 4.82 3.95 1.74
CA ASP A 29 4.24 3.14 2.81
C ASP A 29 5.19 2.02 3.24
N PRO A 30 5.67 2.07 4.51
CA PRO A 30 6.59 1.08 5.01
C PRO A 30 6.02 -0.35 5.00
N ALA A 31 4.71 -0.54 5.11
CA ALA A 31 4.08 -1.86 5.04
C ALA A 31 4.19 -2.46 3.63
N VAL A 32 4.03 -1.63 2.60
CA VAL A 32 4.18 -2.07 1.21
C VAL A 32 5.65 -2.34 0.88
N VAL A 33 6.57 -1.49 1.37
CA VAL A 33 8.01 -1.69 1.16
C VAL A 33 8.49 -3.00 1.79
N ALA A 34 8.12 -3.27 3.04
CA ALA A 34 8.48 -4.51 3.72
C ALA A 34 7.95 -5.75 2.97
N LEU A 35 6.70 -5.72 2.52
CA LEU A 35 6.08 -6.81 1.76
C LEU A 35 6.80 -7.07 0.42
N LEU A 36 7.24 -6.01 -0.27
CA LEU A 36 8.04 -6.13 -1.49
C LEU A 36 9.40 -6.77 -1.21
N GLU A 37 10.06 -6.42 -0.11
CA GLU A 37 11.36 -7.00 0.27
C GLU A 37 11.27 -8.50 0.58
N GLU A 38 10.28 -8.93 1.36
CA GLU A 38 10.04 -10.34 1.68
C GLU A 38 9.83 -11.16 0.39
N TRP A 39 9.04 -10.62 -0.55
CA TRP A 39 8.82 -11.25 -1.84
C TRP A 39 10.09 -11.29 -2.68
N ILE A 40 10.86 -10.19 -2.73
CA ILE A 40 12.13 -10.10 -3.46
C ILE A 40 13.13 -11.14 -2.94
N ARG A 41 13.27 -11.30 -1.62
CA ARG A 41 14.14 -12.29 -0.99
C ARG A 41 13.64 -13.72 -1.22
N GLY A 42 12.35 -13.85 -1.50
CA GLY A 42 11.67 -15.13 -1.69
C GLY A 42 11.30 -15.84 -0.43
N GLU A 43 11.11 -15.07 0.63
CA GLU A 43 10.50 -15.51 1.87
C GLU A 43 8.99 -15.75 1.68
N ILE A 44 8.37 -15.02 0.74
CA ILE A 44 6.97 -15.22 0.36
C ILE A 44 6.79 -15.42 -1.16
N GLU A 45 5.74 -16.14 -1.52
CA GLU A 45 5.32 -16.36 -2.90
C GLU A 45 4.49 -15.20 -3.45
N MET A 46 4.41 -15.11 -4.79
CA MET A 46 3.67 -14.03 -5.46
C MET A 46 2.19 -13.96 -5.06
N LYS A 47 1.58 -15.12 -4.78
CA LYS A 47 0.19 -15.18 -4.33
C LYS A 47 0.03 -14.50 -2.97
N THR A 48 0.86 -14.89 -2.00
CA THR A 48 0.89 -14.31 -0.66
C THR A 48 1.16 -12.81 -0.71
N MET A 49 2.15 -12.37 -1.50
CA MET A 49 2.44 -10.96 -1.70
C MET A 49 1.22 -10.19 -2.23
N ARG A 50 0.50 -10.75 -3.22
CA ARG A 50 -0.69 -10.11 -3.77
C ARG A 50 -1.82 -10.00 -2.74
N ASP A 51 -2.09 -11.09 -2.02
CA ASP A 51 -3.18 -11.14 -1.05
C ASP A 51 -2.93 -10.11 0.07
N SER A 52 -1.72 -10.09 0.65
CA SER A 52 -1.34 -9.09 1.66
C SER A 52 -1.34 -7.66 1.15
N TYR A 53 -0.99 -7.43 -0.12
CA TYR A 53 -1.07 -6.09 -0.72
C TYR A 53 -2.51 -5.59 -0.81
N LEU A 54 -3.46 -6.46 -1.17
CA LEU A 54 -4.88 -6.12 -1.20
C LEU A 54 -5.42 -5.80 0.20
N ASP A 55 -4.96 -6.52 1.22
CA ASP A 55 -5.32 -6.25 2.61
C ASP A 55 -4.81 -4.87 3.07
N ILE A 56 -3.58 -4.50 2.71
CA ILE A 56 -3.02 -3.15 2.98
C ILE A 56 -3.86 -2.07 2.29
N LEU A 57 -4.25 -2.29 1.02
CA LEU A 57 -5.10 -1.34 0.29
C LEU A 57 -6.49 -1.20 0.94
N ALA A 58 -7.10 -2.31 1.36
CA ALA A 58 -8.38 -2.31 2.04
C ALA A 58 -8.32 -1.53 3.36
N LEU A 59 -7.24 -1.72 4.13
CA LEU A 59 -7.01 -0.98 5.37
C LEU A 59 -6.86 0.53 5.11
N ARG A 60 -6.04 0.92 4.13
CA ARG A 60 -5.89 2.33 3.75
C ARG A 60 -7.21 2.97 3.32
N GLU A 61 -8.03 2.25 2.56
CA GLU A 61 -9.33 2.76 2.13
C GLU A 61 -10.28 2.94 3.33
N ALA A 62 -10.28 2.00 4.27
CA ALA A 62 -11.06 2.11 5.50
C ALA A 62 -10.61 3.31 6.36
N GLU A 63 -9.30 3.53 6.52
CA GLU A 63 -8.77 4.70 7.24
C GLU A 63 -9.12 6.02 6.56
N ARG A 64 -9.02 6.07 5.22
CA ARG A 64 -9.39 7.24 4.42
C ARG A 64 -10.86 7.58 4.61
N ARG A 65 -11.76 6.58 4.54
CA ARG A 65 -13.21 6.75 4.78
C ARG A 65 -13.51 7.18 6.22
N GLY A 66 -12.80 6.64 7.22
CA GLY A 66 -12.96 7.02 8.63
C GLY A 66 -12.54 8.46 8.95
N ARG A 67 -11.56 9.00 8.23
CA ARG A 67 -11.13 10.41 8.38
C ARG A 67 -12.19 11.40 7.89
N PHE A 68 -12.91 11.10 6.81
CA PHE A 68 -14.00 11.95 6.32
C PHE A 68 -15.17 12.04 7.32
N SER A 69 -15.43 10.98 8.08
CA SER A 69 -16.49 10.94 9.09
C SER A 69 -16.19 11.79 10.33
N LYS A 70 -14.91 12.06 10.64
CA LYS A 70 -14.51 12.83 11.84
C LYS A 70 -14.47 14.34 11.62
N VAL A 71 -14.39 14.80 10.37
CA VAL A 71 -14.35 16.24 10.03
C VAL A 71 -15.72 16.92 10.16
N GLN A 72 -16.84 16.16 10.15
CA GLN A 72 -18.19 16.74 10.27
C GLN A 72 -18.72 16.93 11.71
N VAL A 73 -17.99 16.53 12.76
CA VAL A 73 -18.45 16.62 14.18
C VAL A 73 -17.62 17.63 15.00
N ARG A 74 -17.14 18.71 14.38
CA ARG A 74 -16.67 19.92 15.10
C ARG A 74 -17.19 21.18 14.41
N SER A 75 -18.51 21.27 14.31
CA SER A 75 -19.20 22.56 14.31
C SER A 75 -20.03 22.61 15.58
N GLU A 76 -19.38 22.98 16.68
CA GLU A 76 -20.09 23.53 17.84
C GLU A 76 -20.67 24.88 17.42
N PRO A 77 -21.99 25.11 17.47
CA PRO A 77 -22.48 26.46 17.55
C PRO A 77 -22.39 26.89 19.01
N ASP A 78 -21.31 27.60 19.31
CA ASP A 78 -21.36 28.63 20.36
C ASP A 78 -22.42 29.65 19.96
N ALA A 79 -23.53 29.69 20.70
CA ALA A 79 -24.45 30.81 20.68
C ALA A 79 -25.36 30.81 21.92
N SER A 80 -24.94 31.65 22.89
CA SER A 80 -25.73 32.42 23.87
C SER A 80 -26.38 31.72 25.05
#